data_AF-A0A7V3YL91-F1
#
_entry.id   AF-A0A7V3YL91-F1
#
_cell.length_a   1.000
_cell.length_b   1.000
_cell.length_c   1.000
_cell.angle_alpha   90.00
_cell.angle_beta   90.00
_cell.angle_gamma   90.00
#
_symmetry.space_group_name_H-M   'P 1'
#
loop_
_entity.id
_entity.type
_entity.pdbx_description
1 polymer ?
#
loop_
_entity_poly.entity_id
_entity_poly.type
_entity_poly.pdbx_seq_one_letter_code
_entity_poly.pdbx_strand_id
1 'polypeptide(L)'
;MVKEQFGSKAIAYNPDGSFVDLGDDLKAAASDALKKCATLLGVGLYLYEGEEDQEVEAFRPATERQKSFIRDLLKSQGKSVDEAFLARLSAEEASKLIDKLREETTRK
;
A
#
# COMPACT_ATOMS: atom_id res chain seq x y z
N MET A 1 -21.13 26.99 22.37
CA MET A 1 -22.24 26.32 21.65
C MET A 1 -21.84 26.25 20.19
N VAL A 2 -21.76 25.07 19.57
CA VAL A 2 -21.62 24.97 18.11
C VAL A 2 -22.99 24.62 17.56
N LYS A 3 -23.55 25.46 16.68
CA LYS A 3 -24.81 25.17 15.99
C LYS A 3 -24.50 25.02 14.52
N GLU A 4 -24.58 23.80 14.01
CA GLU A 4 -24.36 23.48 12.61
C GLU A 4 -25.67 23.10 11.93
N GLN A 5 -25.90 23.62 10.73
CA GLN A 5 -27.01 23.23 9.87
C GLN A 5 -26.62 23.43 8.41
N PHE A 6 -26.63 22.37 7.60
CA PHE A 6 -26.28 22.45 6.18
C PHE A 6 -27.47 22.10 5.27
N GLY A 7 -28.29 23.11 4.92
CA GLY A 7 -29.25 23.06 3.81
C GLY A 7 -28.79 23.96 2.67
N SER A 8 -28.95 23.55 1.42
CA SER A 8 -28.62 24.32 0.19
C SER A 8 -29.92 24.79 -0.50
N LYS A 9 -30.02 25.77 -1.42
CA LYS A 9 -29.08 26.61 -2.19
C LYS A 9 -29.54 28.09 -2.10
N ALA A 10 -28.63 29.05 -2.26
CA ALA A 10 -28.90 30.30 -2.97
C ALA A 10 -27.66 30.58 -3.83
N ILE A 11 -27.85 30.74 -5.14
CA ILE A 11 -26.76 30.81 -6.11
C ILE A 11 -25.84 31.98 -5.74
N ALA A 12 -24.60 31.66 -5.34
CA ALA A 12 -23.58 32.65 -5.04
C ALA A 12 -22.71 32.81 -6.29
N TYR A 13 -22.42 34.05 -6.64
CA TYR A 13 -21.51 34.40 -7.73
C TYR A 13 -20.29 35.10 -7.15
N ASN A 14 -19.12 34.79 -7.68
CA ASN A 14 -17.91 35.57 -7.46
C ASN A 14 -18.07 36.96 -8.11
N PRO A 15 -17.24 37.95 -7.72
CA PRO A 15 -17.26 39.29 -8.35
C PRO A 15 -16.98 39.28 -9.86
N ASP A 16 -16.38 38.21 -10.38
CA ASP A 16 -16.14 37.97 -11.80
C ASP A 16 -17.33 37.31 -12.54
N GLY A 17 -18.42 37.00 -11.83
CA GLY A 17 -19.62 36.36 -12.37
C GLY A 17 -19.56 34.83 -12.43
N SER A 18 -18.51 34.19 -11.90
CA SER A 18 -18.43 32.72 -11.83
C SER A 18 -19.30 32.16 -10.70
N PHE A 19 -19.90 30.98 -10.92
CA PHE A 19 -20.75 30.30 -9.93
C PHE A 19 -19.91 29.72 -8.78
N VAL A 20 -20.39 29.87 -7.55
CA VAL A 20 -19.77 29.32 -6.34
C VAL A 20 -20.76 28.42 -5.61
N ASP A 21 -20.46 27.13 -5.51
CA ASP A 21 -21.28 26.15 -4.78
C ASP A 21 -20.82 25.99 -3.32
N LEU A 22 -20.77 27.13 -2.62
CA LEU A 22 -20.25 27.23 -1.25
C LEU A 22 -20.96 26.28 -0.26
N GLY A 23 -22.24 25.97 -0.53
CA GLY A 23 -23.03 25.09 0.33
C GLY A 23 -22.55 23.63 0.29
N ASP A 24 -22.15 23.14 -0.88
CA ASP A 24 -21.69 21.76 -1.03
C ASP A 24 -20.23 21.60 -0.57
N ASP A 25 -19.39 22.63 -0.78
CA ASP A 25 -18.02 22.67 -0.24
C ASP A 25 -18.02 22.64 1.30
N LEU A 26 -18.89 23.41 1.95
CA LEU A 26 -19.02 23.44 3.41
C LEU A 26 -19.51 22.10 3.97
N LYS A 27 -20.44 21.42 3.29
CA LYS A 27 -20.87 20.06 3.67
C LYS A 27 -19.75 19.05 3.54
N ALA A 28 -18.98 19.13 2.46
CA ALA A 28 -17.85 18.23 2.22
C ALA A 28 -16.78 18.42 3.30
N ALA A 29 -16.42 19.67 3.62
CA ALA A 29 -15.45 20.00 4.65
C ALA A 29 -15.90 19.53 6.05
N ALA A 30 -17.16 19.77 6.42
CA ALA A 30 -17.70 19.33 7.71
C ALA A 30 -17.70 17.80 7.84
N SER A 31 -18.10 17.10 6.77
CA SER A 31 -18.09 15.63 6.73
C SER A 31 -16.67 15.08 6.85
N ASP A 32 -15.68 15.70 6.19
CA ASP A 32 -14.28 15.27 6.27
C ASP A 32 -13.68 15.49 7.66
N ALA A 33 -13.92 16.66 8.27
CA ALA A 33 -13.48 16.94 9.62
C ALA A 33 -14.06 15.95 10.62
N LEU A 34 -15.36 15.64 10.51
CA LEU A 34 -16.01 14.65 11.37
C LEU A 34 -15.44 13.24 11.15
N LYS A 35 -15.21 12.83 9.89
CA LYS A 35 -14.57 11.55 9.56
C LYS A 35 -13.18 11.43 10.21
N LYS A 36 -12.35 12.47 10.11
CA LYS A 36 -11.03 12.50 10.75
C LYS A 36 -11.08 12.51 12.27
N CYS A 37 -12.04 13.19 12.88
CA CYS A 37 -12.22 13.10 14.33
C CYS A 37 -12.71 11.71 14.76
N ALA A 38 -13.57 11.07 13.96
CA ALA A 38 -14.06 9.72 14.22
C ALA A 38 -12.95 8.67 14.18
N THR A 39 -11.98 8.79 13.26
CA THR A 39 -10.82 7.88 13.24
C THR A 39 -9.96 8.00 14.49
N LEU A 40 -9.74 9.22 15.00
CA LEU A 40 -9.02 9.43 16.27
C LEU A 40 -9.73 8.80 17.48
N LEU A 41 -11.04 8.63 17.40
CA LEU A 41 -11.85 7.91 18.40
C LEU A 41 -11.93 6.40 18.15
N GLY A 42 -11.24 5.89 17.12
CA GLY A 42 -11.25 4.48 16.74
C GLY A 42 -12.45 4.03 15.91
N VAL A 43 -13.27 4.95 15.42
CA VAL A 43 -14.45 4.65 14.60
C VAL A 43 -14.07 4.69 13.12
N GLY A 44 -14.37 3.62 12.38
CA GLY A 44 -14.16 3.57 10.93
C GLY A 44 -12.72 3.35 10.48
N LEU A 45 -11.81 2.92 11.38
CA LEU A 45 -10.41 2.63 11.04
C LEU A 45 -10.24 1.64 9.88
N TYR A 46 -11.13 0.66 9.76
CA TYR A 46 -11.11 -0.33 8.67
C TYR A 46 -11.27 0.28 7.26
N LEU A 47 -11.80 1.51 7.15
CA LEU A 47 -11.92 2.21 5.87
C LEU A 47 -10.59 2.83 5.43
N TYR A 48 -9.66 3.05 6.36
CA TYR A 48 -8.34 3.64 6.14
C TYR A 48 -7.22 2.59 6.03
N GLU A 49 -7.50 1.32 6.35
CA GLU A 49 -6.58 0.19 6.18
C GLU A 49 -6.06 0.09 4.73
N GLY A 50 -6.81 0.54 3.72
CA GLY A 50 -6.33 0.54 2.32
C GLY A 50 -5.50 1.75 1.88
N GLU A 51 -5.52 2.86 2.64
CA GLU A 51 -4.85 4.12 2.27
C GLU A 51 -3.49 4.29 2.95
N GLU A 52 -3.32 3.75 4.16
CA GLU A 52 -2.05 3.80 4.94
C GLU A 52 -1.18 2.54 4.78
N ASP A 53 -1.68 1.47 4.15
CA ASP A 53 -0.93 0.23 3.88
C ASP A 53 0.11 0.34 2.74
N GLN A 54 0.62 1.56 2.47
CA GLN A 54 1.92 1.73 1.80
C GLN A 54 3.01 1.85 2.86
N GLU A 55 3.32 0.74 3.55
CA GLU A 55 4.63 0.42 4.18
C GLU A 55 4.58 -0.73 5.20
N VAL A 56 3.53 -1.56 5.21
CA VAL A 56 3.70 -2.93 5.70
C VAL A 56 3.95 -3.80 4.49
N GLU A 57 5.22 -3.99 4.12
CA GLU A 57 5.60 -5.10 3.25
C GLU A 57 5.14 -6.39 3.94
N ALA A 58 3.92 -6.84 3.63
CA ALA A 58 3.45 -8.14 4.03
C ALA A 58 4.53 -9.13 3.59
N PHE A 59 5.11 -9.88 4.54
CA PHE A 59 6.11 -10.90 4.24
C PHE A 59 5.51 -11.86 3.21
N ARG A 60 5.90 -11.68 1.94
CA ARG A 60 5.48 -12.52 0.83
C ARG A 60 6.54 -13.60 0.69
N PRO A 61 6.29 -14.83 1.17
CA PRO A 61 7.28 -15.90 1.01
C PRO A 61 7.55 -16.13 -0.49
N ALA A 62 8.78 -16.55 -0.79
CA ALA A 62 9.18 -16.87 -2.15
C ALA A 62 8.21 -17.89 -2.79
N THR A 63 7.85 -17.64 -4.05
CA THR A 63 6.98 -18.55 -4.80
C THR A 63 7.68 -19.90 -4.99
N GLU A 64 6.93 -21.01 -5.04
CA GLU A 64 7.50 -22.34 -5.30
C GLU A 64 8.35 -22.40 -6.58
N ARG A 65 8.01 -21.60 -7.61
CA ARG A 65 8.83 -21.46 -8.82
C ARG A 65 10.20 -20.83 -8.54
N GLN A 66 10.26 -19.81 -7.69
CA GLN A 66 11.52 -19.18 -7.31
C GLN A 66 12.36 -20.17 -6.49
N LYS A 67 11.74 -20.90 -5.56
CA LYS A 67 12.42 -21.94 -4.78
C LYS A 67 12.95 -23.06 -5.67
N SER A 68 12.17 -23.58 -6.61
CA SER A 68 12.65 -24.63 -7.54
C SER A 68 13.82 -24.14 -8.38
N PHE A 69 13.75 -22.90 -8.88
CA PHE A 69 14.83 -22.32 -9.67
C PHE A 69 16.11 -22.13 -8.86
N ILE A 70 16.01 -21.65 -7.61
CA ILE A 70 17.16 -21.55 -6.70
C ILE A 70 17.75 -22.94 -6.42
N ARG A 71 16.91 -23.98 -6.21
CA ARG A 71 17.39 -25.36 -6.02
C ARG A 71 18.20 -25.85 -7.20
N ASP A 72 17.72 -25.61 -8.42
CA ASP A 72 18.40 -26.06 -9.64
C ASP A 72 19.73 -25.32 -9.86
N LEU A 73 19.77 -24.01 -9.57
CA LEU A 73 21.00 -23.20 -9.62
C LEU A 73 22.03 -23.61 -8.56
N LEU A 74 21.61 -23.92 -7.33
CA LEU A 74 22.54 -24.37 -6.28
C LEU A 74 23.09 -25.77 -6.57
N LYS A 75 22.26 -26.67 -7.12
CA LYS A 75 22.70 -28.01 -7.55
C LYS A 75 23.73 -27.95 -8.67
N SER A 76 23.56 -27.07 -9.66
CA SER A 76 24.53 -26.92 -10.76
C SER A 76 25.87 -26.38 -10.29
N GLN A 77 25.89 -25.62 -9.19
CA GLN A 77 27.11 -25.16 -8.53
C GLN A 77 27.73 -26.18 -7.54
N GLY A 78 27.12 -27.36 -7.36
CA GLY A 78 27.58 -28.37 -6.40
C GLY A 78 27.41 -27.98 -4.93
N LYS A 79 26.59 -26.97 -4.63
CA LYS A 79 26.32 -26.49 -3.26
C LYS A 79 25.10 -27.21 -2.68
N SER A 80 25.12 -27.49 -1.38
CA SER A 80 23.98 -28.09 -0.68
C SER A 80 22.86 -27.05 -0.48
N VAL A 81 21.62 -27.49 -0.66
CA VAL A 81 20.43 -26.66 -0.44
C VAL A 81 20.02 -26.74 1.02
N ASP A 82 20.01 -25.59 1.71
CA ASP A 82 19.38 -25.47 3.03
C ASP A 82 17.89 -25.15 2.85
N GLU A 83 17.04 -26.15 3.08
CA GLU A 83 15.60 -26.04 2.88
C GLU A 83 14.94 -25.10 3.92
N ALA A 84 15.56 -24.93 5.11
CA ALA A 84 15.08 -24.01 6.13
C ALA A 84 15.29 -22.55 5.72
N PHE A 85 16.39 -22.27 5.00
CA PHE A 85 16.66 -20.96 4.39
C PHE A 85 15.65 -20.65 3.29
N LEU A 86 15.38 -21.61 2.39
CA LEU A 86 14.41 -21.44 1.30
C LEU A 86 12.97 -21.20 1.81
N ALA A 87 12.60 -21.79 2.95
CA ALA A 87 11.28 -21.62 3.54
C ALA A 87 11.05 -20.22 4.13
N ARG A 88 12.12 -19.53 4.54
CA ARG A 88 12.07 -18.19 5.15
C ARG A 88 12.38 -17.05 4.17
N LEU A 89 12.78 -17.39 2.95
CA LEU A 89 13.18 -16.42 1.94
C LEU A 89 11.95 -15.65 1.40
N SER A 90 12.04 -14.32 1.37
CA SER A 90 11.00 -13.50 0.73
C SER A 90 11.08 -13.58 -0.80
N ALA A 91 9.99 -13.23 -1.48
CA ALA A 91 9.96 -13.19 -2.95
C ALA A 91 11.00 -12.22 -3.54
N GLU A 92 11.29 -11.12 -2.85
CA GLU A 92 12.30 -10.15 -3.27
C GLU A 92 13.72 -10.69 -3.09
N GLU A 93 14.00 -11.26 -1.92
CA GLU A 93 15.30 -11.85 -1.61
C GLU A 93 15.60 -13.01 -2.55
N ALA A 94 14.58 -13.81 -2.89
CA ALA A 94 14.67 -14.85 -3.89
C ALA A 94 15.02 -14.28 -5.28
N SER A 95 14.38 -13.20 -5.72
CA SER A 95 14.71 -12.56 -7.00
C SER A 95 16.16 -12.04 -7.02
N LYS A 96 16.55 -11.29 -5.98
CA LYS A 96 17.91 -10.76 -5.83
C LYS A 96 18.97 -11.87 -5.79
N LEU A 97 18.65 -13.00 -5.15
CA LEU A 97 19.52 -14.17 -5.10
C LEU A 97 19.66 -14.85 -6.46
N ILE A 98 18.56 -14.98 -7.21
CA ILE A 98 18.56 -15.54 -8.56
C ILE A 98 19.46 -14.72 -9.48
N ASP A 99 19.34 -13.39 -9.46
CA ASP A 99 20.15 -12.52 -10.31
C ASP A 99 21.65 -12.65 -10.00
N LYS A 100 22.02 -12.65 -8.72
CA LYS A 100 23.41 -12.91 -8.28
C LYS A 100 23.94 -14.26 -8.76
N LEU A 101 23.15 -15.32 -8.60
CA LEU A 101 23.55 -16.67 -9.02
C LEU A 101 23.72 -16.77 -10.55
N ARG A 102 22.91 -16.05 -11.33
CA ARG A 102 23.07 -15.97 -12.79
C ARG A 102 24.35 -15.25 -13.18
N GLU A 103 24.66 -14.12 -12.55
CA GLU A 103 25.90 -13.37 -12.78
C GLU A 103 27.16 -14.18 -12.44
N GLU A 104 27.14 -14.96 -11.36
CA GLU A 104 28.24 -15.87 -11.01
C GLU A 104 28.41 -17.01 -12.02
N THR A 105 27.32 -17.44 -12.66
CA THR A 105 27.32 -18.52 -13.66
C THR A 105 27.84 -18.05 -15.01
N THR A 106 27.55 -16.80 -15.42
CA THR A 106 28.06 -16.21 -16.67
C THR A 106 29.51 -15.74 -16.59
N ARG A 107 30.08 -15.61 -15.38
CA ARG A 107 31.47 -15.17 -15.17
C ARG A 107 32.50 -16.31 -15.14
N LYS A 108 32.06 -17.57 -15.17
CA LYS A 108 32.89 -18.77 -15.33
C LYS A 108 32.90 -19.23 -16.78
#